data_AF-A0A1Z4N955-F1
#
_entry.id   AF-A0A1Z4N955-F1
#
_cell.length_a   1.000
_cell.length_b   1.000
_cell.length_c   1.000
_cell.angle_alpha   90.00
_cell.angle_beta   90.00
_cell.angle_gamma   90.00
#
_symmetry.space_group_name_H-M   'P 1'
#
loop_
_entity.id
_entity.type
_entity.pdbx_description
1 polymer ?
#
loop_
_entity_poly.entity_id
_entity_poly.type
_entity_poly.pdbx_seq_one_letter_code
_entity_poly.pdbx_strand_id
1 'polypeptide(L)'
;MNKVNLTDDDVVSMSEDASFTKSSTSTARELMSALEELLCNSDLNITVVSSWADGIGVDCKVIQAKGGGWKTGKVRLQIEFIPDQPATPVNRDFSPLDDLRNNL
;
A
#
# COMPACT_ATOMS: atom_id res chain seq x y z
N MET A 1 -8.91 5.91 6.71
CA MET A 1 -9.03 4.71 5.85
C MET A 1 -8.77 3.50 6.73
N ASN A 2 -9.73 2.57 6.86
CA ASN A 2 -9.51 1.37 7.67
C ASN A 2 -8.61 0.41 6.89
N LYS A 3 -7.42 0.09 7.43
CA LYS A 3 -6.50 -0.90 6.86
C LYS A 3 -6.91 -2.29 7.38
N VAL A 4 -6.90 -3.29 6.50
CA VAL A 4 -7.09 -4.71 6.86
C VAL A 4 -5.74 -5.39 6.72
N ASN A 5 -5.29 -6.06 7.78
CA ASN A 5 -4.09 -6.89 7.72
C ASN A 5 -4.48 -8.25 7.13
N LEU A 6 -3.87 -8.60 6.00
CA LEU A 6 -4.05 -9.89 5.36
C LEU A 6 -3.08 -10.91 5.98
N THR A 7 -3.58 -12.12 6.17
CA THR A 7 -2.78 -13.30 6.50
C THR A 7 -2.55 -14.14 5.25
N ASP A 8 -1.54 -15.00 5.27
CA ASP A 8 -1.14 -15.83 4.13
C ASP A 8 -2.30 -16.59 3.46
N ASP A 9 -3.27 -17.05 4.25
CA ASP A 9 -4.41 -17.86 3.81
C ASP A 9 -5.60 -17.01 3.32
N ASP A 10 -5.56 -15.69 3.50
CA ASP A 10 -6.60 -14.79 2.99
C ASP A 10 -6.54 -14.74 1.47
N VAL A 11 -7.69 -14.65 0.82
CA VAL A 11 -7.79 -14.68 -0.64
C VAL A 11 -8.16 -13.30 -1.17
N VAL A 12 -7.40 -12.84 -2.16
CA VAL A 12 -7.61 -11.60 -2.89
C VAL A 12 -8.09 -11.94 -4.30
N SER A 13 -9.12 -11.25 -4.75
CA SER A 13 -9.63 -11.34 -6.12
C SER A 13 -9.63 -9.96 -6.77
N MET A 14 -9.10 -9.89 -7.99
CA MET A 14 -9.01 -8.68 -8.79
C MET A 14 -8.95 -9.05 -10.28
N SER A 15 -8.87 -8.06 -11.15
CA SER A 15 -8.71 -8.30 -12.59
C SER A 15 -7.32 -8.89 -12.90
N GLU A 16 -7.23 -9.81 -13.87
CA GLU A 16 -5.99 -10.52 -14.20
C GLU A 16 -4.86 -9.59 -14.67
N ASP A 17 -5.22 -8.53 -15.39
CA ASP A 17 -4.31 -7.48 -15.85
C ASP A 17 -3.75 -6.63 -14.70
N ALA A 18 -4.42 -6.63 -13.54
CA ALA A 18 -3.98 -5.92 -12.36
C ALA A 18 -3.31 -6.84 -11.31
N SER A 19 -3.30 -8.15 -11.54
CA SER A 19 -2.76 -9.16 -10.61
C SER A 19 -1.33 -9.57 -10.96
N PHE A 20 -0.44 -9.60 -9.96
CA PHE A 20 0.93 -10.09 -10.14
C PHE A 20 1.00 -11.60 -10.45
N THR A 21 0.00 -12.37 -10.00
CA THR A 21 -0.04 -13.82 -10.21
C THR A 21 -0.58 -14.21 -11.58
N LYS A 22 -1.03 -13.24 -12.39
CA LYS A 22 -1.77 -13.46 -13.66
C LYS A 22 -3.02 -14.33 -13.48
N SER A 23 -3.56 -14.37 -12.26
CA SER A 23 -4.80 -15.04 -11.92
C SER A 23 -5.78 -14.02 -11.34
N SER A 24 -7.07 -14.21 -11.61
CA SER A 24 -8.16 -13.37 -11.08
C SER A 24 -8.38 -13.56 -9.57
N THR A 25 -7.81 -14.63 -9.00
CA THR A 25 -7.88 -14.95 -7.57
C THR A 25 -6.57 -15.60 -7.12
N SER A 26 -6.06 -15.15 -5.98
CA SER A 26 -4.84 -15.69 -5.36
C SER A 26 -4.88 -15.48 -3.85
N THR A 27 -4.20 -16.35 -3.12
CA THR A 27 -3.92 -16.14 -1.69
C THR A 27 -2.98 -14.96 -1.49
N ALA A 28 -3.01 -14.35 -0.30
CA ALA A 28 -2.08 -13.27 0.04
C ALA A 28 -0.62 -13.76 -0.01
N ARG A 29 -0.37 -15.04 0.33
CA ARG A 29 0.95 -15.66 0.18
C ARG A 29 1.41 -15.69 -1.27
N GLU A 30 0.60 -16.24 -2.17
CA GLU A 30 0.93 -16.31 -3.61
C GLU A 30 1.16 -14.92 -4.20
N LEU A 31 0.34 -13.95 -3.79
CA LEU A 31 0.46 -12.56 -4.24
C LEU A 31 1.77 -11.92 -3.76
N MET A 32 2.17 -12.14 -2.50
CA MET A 32 3.45 -11.65 -1.96
C MET A 32 4.64 -12.35 -2.62
N SER A 33 4.60 -13.66 -2.81
CA SER A 33 5.66 -14.40 -3.50
C SER A 33 5.84 -13.92 -4.94
N ALA A 34 4.74 -13.68 -5.66
CA ALA A 34 4.80 -13.12 -7.01
C ALA A 34 5.43 -11.72 -7.03
N LEU A 35 5.14 -10.89 -6.02
CA LEU A 35 5.76 -9.57 -5.88
C LEU A 35 7.26 -9.66 -5.59
N GLU A 36 7.69 -10.58 -4.71
CA GLU A 36 9.11 -10.83 -4.41
C GLU A 36 9.86 -11.28 -5.66
N GLU A 37 9.32 -12.23 -6.43
CA GLU A 37 9.90 -12.69 -7.68
C GLU A 37 10.05 -11.56 -8.71
N LEU A 38 9.05 -10.68 -8.82
CA LEU A 38 9.11 -9.51 -9.71
C LEU A 38 10.20 -8.52 -9.31
N LEU A 39 10.41 -8.32 -8.01
CA LEU A 39 11.48 -7.44 -7.50
C LEU A 39 12.87 -8.04 -7.72
N CYS A 40 13.02 -9.37 -7.65
CA CYS A 40 14.30 -10.05 -7.82
C CYS A 40 14.72 -10.24 -9.29
N ASN A 41 13.77 -10.46 -10.20
CA ASN A 41 14.08 -10.89 -11.57
C ASN A 41 14.29 -9.74 -12.57
N SER A 42 14.24 -8.47 -12.14
CA SER A 42 14.38 -7.27 -13.00
C SER A 42 13.34 -7.12 -14.14
N ASP A 43 12.49 -8.13 -14.37
CA ASP A 43 11.31 -8.10 -15.25
C ASP A 43 10.14 -7.38 -14.56
N LEU A 44 10.39 -6.13 -14.15
CA LEU A 44 9.34 -5.28 -13.61
C LEU A 44 8.35 -4.95 -14.72
N ASN A 45 7.16 -5.53 -14.64
CA ASN A 45 6.01 -5.01 -15.38
C ASN A 45 5.61 -3.66 -14.76
N ILE A 46 6.28 -2.59 -15.23
CA ILE A 46 6.15 -1.22 -14.75
C ILE A 46 4.68 -0.79 -14.71
N THR A 47 3.86 -1.24 -15.67
CA THR A 47 2.43 -0.89 -15.74
C THR A 47 1.66 -1.43 -14.54
N VAL A 48 1.81 -2.72 -14.21
CA VAL A 48 1.10 -3.33 -13.06
C VAL A 48 1.57 -2.72 -11.75
N VAL A 49 2.89 -2.56 -11.58
CA VAL A 49 3.46 -1.95 -10.37
C VAL A 49 3.00 -0.50 -10.21
N SER A 50 2.91 0.27 -11.30
CA SER A 50 2.46 1.66 -11.27
C SER A 50 1.03 1.81 -10.73
N SER A 51 0.11 0.92 -11.13
CA SER A 51 -1.29 0.94 -10.66
C SER A 51 -1.42 0.65 -9.16
N TRP A 52 -0.51 -0.14 -8.60
CA TRP A 52 -0.48 -0.39 -7.15
C TRP A 52 0.23 0.73 -6.39
N ALA A 53 1.12 1.47 -7.04
CA ALA A 53 1.95 2.53 -6.45
C ALA A 53 1.39 3.96 -6.65
N ASP A 54 0.30 4.13 -7.39
CA ASP A 54 -0.35 5.44 -7.67
C ASP A 54 -0.97 6.13 -6.43
N GLY A 55 -0.91 5.47 -5.27
CA GLY A 55 -1.44 5.92 -3.99
C GLY A 55 -2.94 5.62 -3.78
N ILE A 56 -3.70 5.41 -4.87
CA ILE A 56 -5.12 5.05 -4.86
C ILE A 56 -5.27 3.54 -4.66
N GLY A 57 -4.49 2.76 -5.41
CA GLY A 57 -4.53 1.30 -5.43
C GLY A 57 -5.57 0.72 -6.38
N VAL A 58 -5.47 -0.59 -6.56
CA VAL A 58 -6.26 -1.39 -7.48
C VAL A 58 -7.52 -1.91 -6.79
N ASP A 59 -8.65 -1.88 -7.49
CA ASP A 59 -9.91 -2.45 -7.01
C ASP A 59 -9.82 -3.97 -6.86
N CYS A 60 -10.23 -4.46 -5.69
CA CYS A 60 -10.20 -5.88 -5.37
C CYS A 60 -11.34 -6.28 -4.43
N LYS A 61 -11.49 -7.59 -4.26
CA LYS A 61 -12.30 -8.20 -3.21
C LYS A 61 -11.41 -9.08 -2.36
N VAL A 62 -11.64 -9.09 -1.05
CA VAL A 62 -10.92 -9.95 -0.12
C VAL A 62 -11.90 -10.84 0.63
N ILE A 63 -11.54 -12.10 0.84
CA ILE A 63 -12.17 -12.97 1.83
C ILE A 63 -11.11 -13.42 2.83
N GLN A 64 -11.41 -13.27 4.12
CA GLN A 64 -10.49 -13.67 5.17
C GLN A 64 -10.69 -15.17 5.45
N ALA A 65 -9.61 -15.91 5.70
CA ALA A 65 -9.65 -17.34 5.98
C ALA A 65 -10.53 -17.68 7.21
N LYS A 66 -10.62 -16.75 8.17
CA LYS A 66 -11.49 -16.84 9.34
C LYS A 66 -12.99 -16.65 9.03
N GLY A 67 -13.34 -16.39 7.77
CA GLY A 67 -14.70 -16.12 7.31
C GLY A 67 -15.05 -14.63 7.25
N GLY A 68 -16.35 -14.33 7.13
CA GLY A 68 -16.86 -12.96 7.01
C GLY A 68 -17.22 -12.51 5.59
N GLY A 69 -17.18 -13.43 4.62
CA GLY A 69 -17.59 -13.19 3.23
C GLY A 69 -16.63 -12.28 2.45
N TRP A 70 -17.01 -11.99 1.20
CA TRP A 70 -16.25 -11.09 0.33
C TRP A 70 -16.44 -9.62 0.73
N LYS A 71 -15.34 -8.90 0.85
CA LYS A 71 -15.29 -7.46 1.11
C LYS A 71 -14.66 -6.75 -0.07
N THR A 72 -15.38 -5.83 -0.69
CA THR A 72 -14.84 -4.97 -1.76
C THR A 72 -13.96 -3.88 -1.17
N GLY A 73 -12.85 -3.58 -1.82
CA GLY A 73 -11.91 -2.56 -1.39
C GLY A 73 -10.83 -2.30 -2.45
N LYS A 74 -9.70 -1.76 -1.99
CA LYS A 74 -8.52 -1.53 -2.82
C LYS A 74 -7.28 -2.11 -2.17
N VAL A 75 -6.34 -2.58 -2.98
CA VAL A 75 -4.99 -3.00 -2.58
C VAL A 75 -3.95 -2.04 -3.17
N ARG A 76 -2.93 -1.69 -2.41
CA ARG A 76 -1.86 -0.78 -2.86
C ARG A 76 -0.51 -1.16 -2.26
N LEU A 77 0.55 -0.78 -2.94
CA LEU A 77 1.92 -0.80 -2.43
C LEU A 77 2.26 0.56 -1.83
N GLN A 78 2.79 0.55 -0.61
CA GLN A 78 3.20 1.77 0.07
C GLN A 78 4.59 1.57 0.66
N ILE A 79 5.52 2.42 0.26
CA ILE A 79 6.84 2.54 0.89
C ILE A 79 6.72 3.62 1.96
N GLU A 80 6.95 3.26 3.22
CA GLU A 80 6.91 4.19 4.34
C GLU A 80 8.32 4.42 4.87
N PHE A 81 8.70 5.70 5.04
CA PHE A 81 9.90 6.07 5.78
C PHE A 81 9.56 6.12 7.28
N ILE A 82 10.24 5.29 8.06
CA ILE A 82 10.07 5.22 9.51
C ILE A 82 11.36 5.73 10.15
N PRO A 83 11.40 6.94 10.73
CA PRO A 83 12.61 7.46 11.35
C PRO A 83 12.92 6.73 12.67
N ASP A 84 14.20 6.51 12.95
CA ASP A 84 14.67 5.81 14.18
C ASP A 84 14.27 6.56 15.46
N GLN A 85 14.12 7.88 15.38
CA GLN A 85 13.63 8.71 16.46
C GLN A 85 12.39 9.47 15.98
N PRO A 86 11.36 9.62 16.85
CA PRO A 86 10.22 10.45 16.50
C PRO A 86 10.71 11.86 16.20
N ALA A 87 10.24 12.44 15.08
CA ALA A 87 10.46 13.86 14.84
C ALA A 87 9.92 14.62 16.05
N THR A 88 10.81 15.25 16.82
CA THR A 88 10.38 16.14 17.90
C THR A 88 9.43 17.15 17.27
N PRO A 89 8.19 17.30 17.75
CA PRO A 89 7.28 18.29 17.21
C PRO A 89 7.99 19.63 17.33
N VAL A 90 8.35 20.22 16.18
CA VAL A 90 8.83 21.59 16.16
C VAL A 90 7.68 22.40 16.74
N ASN A 91 7.89 22.94 17.94
CA ASN A 91 6.92 23.78 18.61
C ASN A 91 6.56 24.91 17.63
N ARG A 92 5.36 24.86 17.04
CA ARG A 92 4.90 25.82 16.02
C ARG A 92 4.51 27.16 16.62
N ASP A 93 5.02 27.47 17.80
CA ASP A 93 4.63 28.66 18.55
C ASP A 93 5.63 29.81 18.39
N PHE A 94 6.81 29.60 17.77
CA PHE A 94 7.70 30.68 17.37
C PHE A 94 8.42 30.34 16.06
N SER A 95 7.89 30.84 14.94
CA SER A 95 8.69 30.97 13.74
C SER A 95 9.72 32.09 13.99
N PRO A 96 11.03 31.88 13.75
CA PRO A 96 12.05 32.92 13.91
C PRO A 96 11.82 34.17 13.04
N LEU A 97 10.86 34.11 12.10
CA LEU A 97 10.51 35.20 11.19
C LEU A 97 9.17 35.87 11.53
N ASP A 98 8.46 35.43 12.58
CA ASP A 98 7.19 36.08 12.98
C ASP A 98 7.42 37.49 13.53
N ASP A 99 8.60 37.79 14.10
CA ASP A 99 8.98 39.13 14.56
C ASP A 99 9.05 40.16 13.42
N LEU A 100 9.31 39.72 12.18
CA LEU A 100 9.37 40.59 11.00
C LEU A 100 7.99 40.88 10.41
N ARG A 101 7.00 40.01 10.63
CA ARG A 101 5.65 40.16 10.09
C ARG A 101 4.80 41.14 10.87
N ASN A 102 5.12 41.35 12.15
CA ASN A 102 4.37 42.25 13.05
C ASN A 102 4.82 43.73 12.98
N ASN A 103 5.75 44.08 12.09
CA ASN A 103 6.29 45.44 11.93
C ASN A 103 5.92 46.10 10.57
N LEU A 104 4.82 45.66 9.94
CA LEU A 104 4.24 46.26 8.73
C LEU A 104 2.89 46.91 9.02
#